data_AF-A0A2N3VF55-F1
#
_entry.id   AF-A0A2N3VF55-F1
#
_cell.length_a   1.000
_cell.length_b   1.000
_cell.length_c   1.000
_cell.angle_alpha   90.00
_cell.angle_beta   90.00
_cell.angle_gamma   90.00
#
_symmetry.space_group_name_H-M   'P 1'
#
loop_
_entity.id
_entity.type
_entity.pdbx_description
1 polymer ?
#
loop_
_entity_poly.entity_id
_entity_poly.type
_entity_poly.pdbx_seq_one_letter_code
_entity_poly.pdbx_strand_id
1 'polypeptide(L)'
;MSELSHVDREGRARMVDVSAKADTTRIAVAAGELQTTAEVVALVRAEGMPKADVLSTARLAGIAGAKKTSELIPLCHQLALSSVKVEFGFTETTITVEATAKTKGPTGVEMEALTAVAVAGLTLHDMVKAVDPAAVMNGVRLVTKEGGKHGHWVRPEARTDTGTPAHDRSAQVDAGTGAETAPADTQDGTAPAVSGEPESTASQSFSRTAVVVVASTGTAAGTRTDTTGPVLVDWLTAQGFSVRGPLVYADAAIAAGLADALSAAPALVVTTGGTGASPTDATPEATRAVLDRELPGVADAIRQRGTAKFPLAALSRGVAGLAGRTVVVNLPGSPGGVKDGMAVLEPLLDHLLAQVAGGGNHE
;
A
#
# COMPACT_ATOMS: atom_id res chain seq x y z
N MET A 1 33.27 24.95 -6.40
CA MET A 1 32.25 23.90 -6.21
C MET A 1 31.38 24.33 -5.04
N SER A 2 30.11 24.63 -5.28
CA SER A 2 29.17 24.97 -4.20
C SER A 2 28.89 23.73 -3.36
N GLU A 3 29.12 23.80 -2.05
CA GLU A 3 28.78 22.72 -1.12
C GLU A 3 27.32 22.28 -1.31
N LEU A 4 27.10 20.96 -1.48
CA LEU A 4 25.76 20.38 -1.58
C LEU A 4 25.02 20.60 -0.26
N SER A 5 23.89 21.32 -0.29
CA SER A 5 23.20 21.71 0.94
C SER A 5 22.65 20.52 1.75
N HIS A 6 22.33 19.41 1.09
CA HIS A 6 21.70 18.23 1.72
C HIS A 6 22.69 17.18 2.23
N VAL A 7 23.98 17.51 2.28
CA VAL A 7 25.03 16.59 2.70
C VAL A 7 25.77 17.20 3.89
N ASP A 8 26.11 16.38 4.89
CA ASP A 8 26.95 16.79 6.01
C ASP A 8 28.45 16.73 5.67
N ARG A 9 29.32 17.11 6.61
CA ARG A 9 30.78 17.11 6.40
C ARG A 9 31.38 15.72 6.20
N GLU A 10 30.61 14.67 6.46
CA GLU A 10 31.00 13.26 6.35
C GLU A 10 30.35 12.58 5.13
N GLY A 11 29.62 13.32 4.29
CA GLY A 11 28.98 12.78 3.08
C GLY A 11 27.59 12.19 3.30
N ARG A 12 27.00 12.31 4.50
CA ARG A 12 25.68 11.74 4.81
C ARG A 12 24.55 12.72 4.51
N ALA A 13 23.42 12.18 4.10
CA ALA A 13 22.20 12.93 3.87
C ALA A 13 21.74 13.65 5.16
N ARG A 14 21.46 14.95 5.07
CA ARG A 14 20.86 15.73 6.15
C ARG A 14 19.82 16.71 5.64
N MET A 15 18.79 16.94 6.45
CA MET A 15 17.86 18.03 6.25
C MET A 15 18.54 19.36 6.60
N VAL A 16 18.38 20.38 5.76
CA VAL A 16 18.99 21.71 5.93
C VAL A 16 18.24 22.50 6.98
N ASP A 17 18.89 23.01 8.03
CA ASP A 17 18.24 23.94 8.95
C ASP A 17 17.83 25.24 8.23
N VAL A 18 16.55 25.60 8.32
CA VAL A 18 15.94 26.78 7.70
C VAL A 18 15.45 27.81 8.73
N SER A 19 15.67 27.58 10.03
CA SER A 19 15.18 28.42 11.13
C SER A 19 15.62 29.89 11.04
N ALA A 20 16.82 30.15 10.53
CA ALA A 20 17.35 31.51 10.37
C ALA A 20 16.86 32.23 9.10
N LYS A 21 16.10 31.57 8.22
CA LYS A 21 15.60 32.17 6.97
C LYS A 21 14.28 32.88 7.23
N ALA A 22 14.10 34.05 6.59
CA ALA A 22 12.86 34.81 6.68
C ALA A 22 11.70 34.11 5.95
N ASP A 23 10.51 34.26 6.53
CA ASP A 23 9.26 33.85 5.91
C ASP A 23 8.86 34.78 4.78
N THR A 24 8.84 34.26 3.56
CA THR A 24 8.42 34.98 2.35
C THR A 24 7.33 34.21 1.63
N THR A 25 6.49 34.91 0.87
CA THR A 25 5.61 34.25 -0.11
C THR A 25 6.48 33.53 -1.14
N ARG A 26 6.14 32.27 -1.42
CA ARG A 26 6.85 31.43 -2.39
C ARG A 26 5.84 30.70 -3.24
N ILE A 27 6.12 30.70 -4.54
CA ILE A 27 5.26 30.09 -5.55
C ILE A 27 6.13 29.20 -6.42
N ALA A 28 5.65 28.02 -6.78
CA ALA A 28 6.27 27.16 -7.78
C ALA A 28 5.20 26.64 -8.72
N VAL A 29 5.52 26.62 -10.02
CA VAL A 29 4.71 26.01 -11.07
C VAL A 29 5.50 24.85 -11.63
N ALA A 30 4.89 23.68 -11.72
CA ALA A 30 5.46 22.51 -12.38
C ALA A 30 4.50 22.02 -13.47
N ALA A 31 5.04 21.38 -14.49
CA ALA A 31 4.27 20.79 -15.58
C ALA A 31 4.74 19.37 -15.89
N GLY A 32 3.87 18.58 -16.48
CA GLY A 32 4.13 17.23 -16.99
C GLY A 32 3.06 16.87 -18.02
N GLU A 33 3.19 15.72 -18.65
CA GLU A 33 2.25 15.30 -19.69
C GLU A 33 2.08 13.78 -19.71
N LEU A 34 0.84 13.33 -19.88
CA LEU A 34 0.52 11.95 -20.16
C LEU A 34 0.33 11.79 -21.67
N GLN A 35 1.26 11.12 -22.33
CA GLN A 35 1.14 10.72 -23.73
C GLN A 35 0.30 9.44 -23.82
N THR A 36 -0.70 9.45 -24.69
CA THR A 36 -1.69 8.38 -24.83
C THR A 36 -2.30 8.42 -26.24
N THR A 37 -3.44 7.77 -26.47
CA THR A 37 -4.12 7.73 -27.77
C THR A 37 -5.16 8.86 -27.92
N ALA A 38 -5.51 9.18 -29.17
CA ALA A 38 -6.58 10.13 -29.46
C ALA A 38 -7.95 9.67 -28.94
N GLU A 39 -8.17 8.35 -28.91
CA GLU A 39 -9.36 7.73 -28.31
C GLU A 39 -9.46 8.03 -26.82
N VAL A 40 -8.38 7.84 -26.07
CA VAL A 40 -8.35 8.16 -24.64
C VAL A 40 -8.60 9.64 -24.40
N VAL A 41 -7.96 10.53 -25.16
CA VAL A 41 -8.19 11.97 -25.04
C VAL A 41 -9.65 12.33 -25.32
N ALA A 42 -10.27 11.74 -26.35
CA ALA A 42 -11.67 11.97 -26.68
C ALA A 42 -12.61 11.50 -25.57
N LEU A 43 -12.39 10.29 -25.05
CA LEU A 43 -13.17 9.71 -23.96
C LEU A 43 -13.05 10.52 -22.66
N VAL A 44 -11.85 10.99 -22.31
CA VAL A 44 -11.64 11.84 -21.12
C VAL A 44 -12.35 13.19 -21.28
N ARG A 45 -12.29 13.81 -22.47
CA ARG A 45 -12.99 15.08 -22.73
C ARG A 45 -14.51 14.96 -22.70
N ALA A 46 -15.03 13.82 -23.14
CA ALA A 46 -16.46 13.55 -23.21
C ALA A 46 -17.06 12.97 -21.92
N GLU A 47 -16.27 12.82 -20.85
CA GLU A 47 -16.65 12.10 -19.62
C GLU A 47 -17.13 10.66 -19.88
N GLY A 48 -16.70 10.05 -20.99
CA GLY A 48 -17.16 8.74 -21.47
C GLY A 48 -16.34 7.55 -20.95
N MET A 49 -15.56 7.73 -19.88
CA MET A 49 -14.70 6.67 -19.34
C MET A 49 -15.46 5.69 -18.44
N PRO A 50 -15.13 4.38 -18.45
CA PRO A 50 -15.77 3.40 -17.57
C PRO A 50 -15.59 3.68 -16.07
N LYS A 51 -14.55 4.45 -15.72
CA LYS A 51 -14.21 4.82 -14.35
C LYS A 51 -14.43 6.32 -14.11
N ALA A 52 -15.55 6.69 -13.48
CA ALA A 52 -15.82 7.97 -12.81
C ALA A 52 -15.28 9.26 -13.49
N ASP A 53 -15.22 10.37 -12.76
CA ASP A 53 -14.64 11.63 -13.26
C ASP A 53 -13.10 11.57 -13.16
N VAL A 54 -12.46 11.26 -14.30
CA VAL A 54 -11.01 11.12 -14.43
C VAL A 54 -10.25 12.38 -14.01
N LEU A 55 -10.69 13.55 -14.48
CA LEU A 55 -9.97 14.80 -14.27
C LEU A 55 -10.12 15.28 -12.83
N SER A 56 -11.32 15.18 -12.25
CA SER A 56 -11.53 15.54 -10.85
C SER A 56 -10.76 14.60 -9.92
N THR A 57 -10.73 13.29 -10.23
CA THR A 57 -9.96 12.32 -9.44
C THR A 57 -8.45 12.64 -9.50
N ALA A 58 -7.90 12.87 -10.70
CA ALA A 58 -6.50 13.25 -10.87
C ALA A 58 -6.16 14.60 -10.20
N ARG A 59 -7.08 15.58 -10.25
CA ARG A 59 -6.92 16.87 -9.57
C ARG A 59 -6.82 16.70 -8.06
N LEU A 60 -7.72 15.94 -7.45
CA LEU A 60 -7.72 15.68 -6.01
C LEU A 60 -6.47 14.90 -5.60
N ALA A 61 -6.06 13.92 -6.40
CA ALA A 61 -4.83 13.17 -6.18
C ALA A 61 -3.59 14.07 -6.22
N GLY A 62 -3.48 14.97 -7.20
CA GLY A 62 -2.39 15.95 -7.26
C GLY A 62 -2.35 16.89 -6.04
N ILE A 63 -3.51 17.40 -5.60
CA ILE A 63 -3.62 18.22 -4.39
C ILE A 63 -3.23 17.43 -3.13
N ALA A 64 -3.63 16.16 -3.04
CA ALA A 64 -3.24 15.28 -1.93
C ALA A 64 -1.74 14.98 -1.96
N GLY A 65 -1.17 14.73 -3.14
CA GLY A 65 0.26 14.51 -3.36
C GLY A 65 1.10 15.70 -2.87
N ALA A 66 0.74 16.92 -3.27
CA ALA A 66 1.42 18.13 -2.77
C ALA A 66 1.46 18.19 -1.23
N LYS A 67 0.34 17.93 -0.56
CA LYS A 67 0.25 17.95 0.91
C LYS A 67 1.11 16.88 1.59
N LYS A 68 1.38 15.76 0.91
CA LYS A 68 2.18 14.64 1.41
C LYS A 68 3.64 14.66 0.95
N THR A 69 4.10 15.75 0.33
CA THR A 69 5.45 15.82 -0.24
C THR A 69 6.56 15.49 0.76
N SER A 70 6.46 15.98 2.00
CA SER A 70 7.45 15.68 3.04
C SER A 70 7.41 14.24 3.58
N GLU A 71 6.31 13.52 3.39
CA GLU A 71 6.20 12.09 3.68
C GLU A 71 6.84 11.24 2.56
N LEU A 72 6.81 11.75 1.32
CA LEU A 72 7.27 11.04 0.13
C LEU A 72 8.75 11.33 -0.21
N ILE A 73 9.20 12.56 0.01
CA ILE A 73 10.55 13.01 -0.31
C ILE A 73 11.36 13.18 0.99
N PRO A 74 12.30 12.27 1.32
CA PRO A 74 12.82 12.09 2.68
C PRO A 74 13.43 13.31 3.38
N LEU A 75 13.95 14.28 2.64
CA LEU A 75 14.63 15.47 3.18
C LEU A 75 13.86 16.77 2.94
N CYS A 76 12.61 16.69 2.45
CA CYS A 76 11.76 17.86 2.34
C CYS A 76 11.25 18.28 3.72
N HIS A 77 11.15 19.58 3.92
CA HIS A 77 10.53 20.12 5.13
C HIS A 77 9.01 19.99 5.03
N GLN A 78 8.35 19.85 6.16
CA GLN A 78 6.91 20.01 6.21
C GLN A 78 6.56 21.50 6.01
N LEU A 79 5.69 21.79 5.03
CA LEU A 79 5.27 23.15 4.70
C LEU A 79 3.76 23.31 4.82
N ALA A 80 3.34 24.42 5.42
CA ALA A 80 1.94 24.84 5.42
C ALA A 80 1.59 25.43 4.04
N LEU A 81 1.07 24.60 3.15
CA LEU A 81 0.63 25.04 1.83
C LEU A 81 -0.57 26.00 1.94
N SER A 82 -0.46 27.17 1.33
CA SER A 82 -1.53 28.17 1.26
C SER A 82 -2.53 27.86 0.15
N SER A 83 -2.05 27.33 -0.98
CA SER A 83 -2.90 26.87 -2.08
C SER A 83 -2.17 25.88 -2.97
N VAL A 84 -2.93 24.95 -3.55
CA VAL A 84 -2.49 24.08 -4.64
C VAL A 84 -3.56 24.11 -5.73
N LYS A 85 -3.16 24.41 -6.96
CA LYS A 85 -4.03 24.38 -8.15
C LYS A 85 -3.47 23.35 -9.11
N VAL A 86 -4.31 22.50 -9.67
CA VAL A 86 -3.93 21.51 -10.70
C VAL A 86 -4.88 21.66 -11.89
N GLU A 87 -4.28 21.91 -13.06
CA GLU A 87 -4.96 22.20 -14.31
C GLU A 87 -4.56 21.19 -15.39
N PHE A 88 -5.50 20.94 -16.30
CA PHE A 88 -5.31 20.01 -17.40
C PHE A 88 -5.54 20.71 -18.73
N GLY A 89 -4.68 20.44 -19.70
CA GLY A 89 -4.86 20.82 -21.09
C GLY A 89 -4.76 19.58 -21.99
N PHE A 90 -5.09 19.72 -23.26
CA PHE A 90 -5.22 18.58 -24.16
C PHE A 90 -4.68 18.89 -25.55
N THR A 91 -3.87 18.00 -26.10
CA THR A 91 -3.57 17.93 -27.54
C THR A 91 -4.38 16.80 -28.17
N GLU A 92 -4.02 16.34 -29.38
CA GLU A 92 -4.65 15.16 -29.99
C GLU A 92 -4.35 13.87 -29.23
N THR A 93 -3.13 13.72 -28.69
CA THR A 93 -2.63 12.46 -28.10
C THR A 93 -2.00 12.67 -26.72
N THR A 94 -2.28 13.79 -26.07
CA THR A 94 -1.62 14.14 -24.80
C THR A 94 -2.56 14.89 -23.88
N ILE A 95 -2.52 14.53 -22.60
CA ILE A 95 -3.11 15.29 -21.49
C ILE A 95 -1.97 15.99 -20.77
N THR A 96 -1.91 17.32 -20.87
CA THR A 96 -0.95 18.14 -20.13
C THR A 96 -1.45 18.37 -18.70
N VAL A 97 -0.54 18.37 -17.73
CA VAL A 97 -0.80 18.61 -16.32
C VAL A 97 0.06 19.77 -15.86
N GLU A 98 -0.55 20.82 -15.30
CA GLU A 98 0.17 21.93 -14.67
C GLU A 98 -0.28 22.05 -13.21
N ALA A 99 0.67 22.16 -12.29
CA ALA A 99 0.40 22.37 -10.88
C ALA A 99 1.09 23.62 -10.36
N THR A 100 0.34 24.49 -9.68
CA THR A 100 0.85 25.65 -8.97
C THR A 100 0.72 25.44 -7.46
N ALA A 101 1.84 25.47 -6.74
CA ALA A 101 1.88 25.42 -5.27
C ALA A 101 2.32 26.77 -4.70
N LYS A 102 1.72 27.17 -3.58
CA LYS A 102 2.04 28.41 -2.87
C LYS A 102 2.15 28.17 -1.37
N THR A 103 3.12 28.82 -0.73
CA THR A 103 3.25 28.91 0.73
C THR A 103 3.74 30.29 1.17
N LYS A 104 3.71 30.53 2.47
CA LYS A 104 4.51 31.55 3.15
C LYS A 104 5.41 30.84 4.15
N GLY A 105 6.72 30.87 3.93
CA GLY A 105 7.66 30.15 4.79
C GLY A 105 9.14 30.33 4.42
N PRO A 106 10.04 29.62 5.13
CA PRO A 106 11.48 29.84 5.04
C PRO A 106 12.16 29.09 3.87
N THR A 107 11.45 28.17 3.22
CA THR A 107 11.95 27.36 2.09
C THR A 107 10.94 27.26 0.95
N GLY A 108 11.44 26.94 -0.25
CA GLY A 108 10.67 26.85 -1.49
C GLY A 108 9.66 25.70 -1.53
N VAL A 109 8.75 25.76 -2.51
CA VAL A 109 7.65 24.81 -2.74
C VAL A 109 7.75 24.08 -4.07
N GLU A 110 8.96 23.99 -4.61
CA GLU A 110 9.22 23.32 -5.89
C GLU A 110 8.80 21.85 -5.87
N MET A 111 9.08 21.18 -4.74
CA MET A 111 8.80 19.76 -4.59
C MET A 111 7.31 19.48 -4.45
N GLU A 112 6.54 20.36 -3.82
CA GLU A 112 5.09 20.23 -3.72
C GLU A 112 4.41 20.37 -5.08
N ALA A 113 4.88 21.30 -5.92
CA ALA A 113 4.38 21.44 -7.29
C ALA A 113 4.75 20.22 -8.15
N LEU A 114 6.01 19.75 -8.09
CA LEU A 114 6.46 18.57 -8.84
C LEU A 114 5.72 17.29 -8.42
N THR A 115 5.52 17.12 -7.12
CA THR A 115 4.81 15.96 -6.57
C THR A 115 3.34 15.99 -6.97
N ALA A 116 2.69 17.16 -6.99
CA ALA A 116 1.33 17.28 -7.50
C ALA A 116 1.20 16.83 -8.96
N VAL A 117 2.11 17.25 -9.83
CA VAL A 117 2.14 16.83 -11.24
C VAL A 117 2.35 15.31 -11.34
N ALA A 118 3.33 14.76 -10.62
CA ALA A 118 3.64 13.33 -10.68
C ALA A 118 2.46 12.47 -10.22
N VAL A 119 1.85 12.81 -9.09
CA VAL A 119 0.72 12.05 -8.53
C VAL A 119 -0.54 12.20 -9.40
N ALA A 120 -0.82 13.40 -9.91
CA ALA A 120 -1.92 13.61 -10.85
C ALA A 120 -1.71 12.80 -12.14
N GLY A 121 -0.50 12.80 -12.71
CA GLY A 121 -0.14 12.02 -13.89
C GLY A 121 -0.27 10.52 -13.70
N LEU A 122 0.23 9.98 -12.56
CA LEU A 122 0.08 8.56 -12.22
C LEU A 122 -1.39 8.19 -12.02
N THR A 123 -2.20 9.10 -11.47
CA THR A 123 -3.64 8.89 -11.31
C THR A 123 -4.35 8.91 -12.66
N LEU A 124 -3.98 9.81 -13.58
CA LEU A 124 -4.49 9.77 -14.96
C LEU A 124 -4.17 8.42 -15.61
N HIS A 125 -2.94 7.92 -15.47
CA HIS A 125 -2.57 6.61 -16.00
C HIS A 125 -3.45 5.49 -15.41
N ASP A 126 -3.65 5.45 -14.08
CA ASP A 126 -4.50 4.42 -13.45
C ASP A 126 -5.95 4.44 -13.95
N MET A 127 -6.46 5.64 -14.24
CA MET A 127 -7.82 5.85 -14.74
C MET A 127 -7.97 5.43 -16.20
N VAL A 128 -6.94 5.60 -17.04
CA VAL A 128 -7.02 5.29 -18.49
C VAL A 128 -6.43 3.94 -18.88
N LYS A 129 -5.67 3.25 -18.00
CA LYS A 129 -4.95 2.02 -18.35
C LYS A 129 -5.80 0.84 -18.85
N ALA A 130 -7.12 0.89 -18.65
CA ALA A 130 -8.04 -0.11 -19.19
C ALA A 130 -8.25 0.05 -20.71
N VAL A 131 -8.06 1.26 -21.24
CA VAL A 131 -8.15 1.60 -22.66
C VAL A 131 -6.75 1.69 -23.28
N ASP A 132 -5.81 2.32 -22.58
CA ASP A 132 -4.42 2.45 -23.01
C ASP A 132 -3.45 2.14 -21.85
N PRO A 133 -3.07 0.86 -21.67
CA PRO A 133 -2.06 0.48 -20.69
C PRO A 133 -0.64 0.94 -21.05
N ALA A 134 -0.41 1.40 -22.28
CA ALA A 134 0.89 1.85 -22.76
C ALA A 134 1.10 3.36 -22.60
N ALA A 135 0.13 4.08 -22.02
CA ALA A 135 0.24 5.51 -21.76
C ALA A 135 1.50 5.84 -20.93
N VAL A 136 2.19 6.92 -21.30
CA VAL A 136 3.49 7.29 -20.70
C VAL A 136 3.41 8.65 -20.03
N MET A 137 3.83 8.72 -18.77
CA MET A 137 4.01 10.00 -18.07
C MET A 137 5.40 10.56 -18.36
N ASN A 138 5.44 11.74 -18.98
CA ASN A 138 6.66 12.42 -19.41
C ASN A 138 6.80 13.82 -18.81
N GLY A 139 8.02 14.34 -18.86
CA GLY A 139 8.28 15.77 -18.75
C GLY A 139 7.93 16.42 -17.41
N VAL A 140 7.83 15.67 -16.31
CA VAL A 140 7.61 16.23 -14.96
C VAL A 140 8.75 17.19 -14.63
N ARG A 141 8.46 18.49 -14.57
CA ARG A 141 9.49 19.53 -14.55
C ARG A 141 8.98 20.84 -13.92
N LEU A 142 9.86 21.55 -13.24
CA LEU A 142 9.57 22.90 -12.70
C LEU A 142 9.53 23.93 -13.84
N VAL A 143 8.45 24.69 -14.01
CA VAL A 143 8.30 25.72 -15.04
C VAL A 143 8.82 27.07 -14.55
N THR A 144 8.36 27.50 -13.38
CA THR A 144 8.81 28.74 -12.73
C THR A 144 8.80 28.58 -11.21
N LYS A 145 9.60 29.38 -10.54
CA LYS A 145 9.48 29.61 -9.10
C LYS A 145 9.72 31.07 -8.76
N GLU A 146 9.08 31.52 -7.70
CA GLU A 146 9.17 32.88 -7.19
C GLU A 146 9.38 32.83 -5.66
N GLY A 147 10.20 33.76 -5.16
CA GLY A 147 10.41 33.98 -3.73
C GLY A 147 11.67 33.32 -3.17
N GLY A 148 12.04 33.73 -1.96
CA GLY A 148 13.31 33.35 -1.33
C GLY A 148 14.54 34.06 -1.88
N LYS A 149 15.73 33.61 -1.44
CA LYS A 149 17.02 34.25 -1.74
C LYS A 149 17.32 34.38 -3.24
N HIS A 150 16.84 33.44 -4.05
CA HIS A 150 17.14 33.39 -5.49
C HIS A 150 16.11 34.11 -6.36
N GLY A 151 15.10 34.75 -5.76
CA GLY A 151 14.11 35.55 -6.47
C GLY A 151 13.26 34.72 -7.44
N HIS A 152 13.03 35.26 -8.64
CA HIS A 152 12.26 34.62 -9.70
C HIS A 152 13.16 33.80 -10.62
N TRP A 153 12.77 32.57 -10.92
CA TRP A 153 13.45 31.68 -11.85
C TRP A 153 12.43 31.11 -12.83
N VAL A 154 12.76 31.10 -14.12
CA VAL A 154 11.96 30.48 -15.18
C VAL A 154 12.82 29.43 -15.86
N ARG A 155 12.22 28.30 -16.22
CA ARG A 155 12.87 27.26 -17.00
C ARG A 155 13.34 27.84 -18.35
N PRO A 156 14.63 27.70 -18.69
CA PRO A 156 15.12 28.00 -20.04
C PRO A 156 14.50 27.05 -21.07
N GLU A 157 14.14 27.55 -22.25
CA GLU A 157 13.46 26.79 -23.32
C GLU A 157 14.28 25.62 -23.88
N ALA A 158 15.59 25.55 -23.60
CA ALA A 158 16.44 24.43 -23.97
C ALA A 158 17.47 24.14 -22.87
N ARG A 159 17.61 22.86 -22.51
CA ARG A 159 18.86 22.33 -22.00
C ARG A 159 19.49 21.64 -23.21
N THR A 160 20.40 22.32 -23.92
CA THR A 160 21.19 21.65 -24.96
C THR A 160 21.90 20.49 -24.28
N ASP A 161 21.58 19.27 -24.71
CA ASP A 161 22.24 18.08 -24.23
C ASP A 161 23.66 18.06 -24.81
N THR A 162 24.56 18.87 -24.23
CA THR A 162 25.98 18.80 -24.56
C THR A 162 26.55 17.57 -23.90
N GLY A 163 26.50 16.45 -24.62
CA GLY A 163 27.36 15.29 -24.43
C GLY A 163 26.80 14.21 -23.50
N THR A 164 26.08 13.26 -24.07
CA THR A 164 26.09 11.88 -23.57
C THR A 164 27.50 11.31 -23.80
N PRO A 165 28.29 10.91 -22.79
CA PRO A 165 29.32 9.93 -23.04
C PRO A 165 28.59 8.62 -23.28
N ALA A 166 28.59 8.16 -24.52
CA ALA A 166 28.21 6.80 -24.85
C ALA A 166 29.11 5.87 -24.01
N HIS A 167 28.55 5.20 -23.01
CA HIS A 167 29.19 4.02 -22.46
C HIS A 167 29.05 2.90 -23.49
N ASP A 168 30.00 2.88 -24.41
CA ASP A 168 30.34 1.74 -25.24
C ASP A 168 30.64 0.55 -24.31
N ARG A 169 29.71 -0.41 -24.26
CA ARG A 169 29.97 -1.73 -23.68
C ARG A 169 30.39 -2.67 -24.81
N SER A 170 31.60 -2.50 -25.29
CA SER A 170 32.32 -3.51 -26.04
C SER A 170 33.63 -3.84 -25.32
N ALA A 171 33.54 -4.80 -24.39
CA ALA A 171 34.66 -5.56 -23.87
C ALA A 171 34.13 -7.00 -23.72
N GLN A 172 34.23 -7.81 -24.76
CA GLN A 172 35.37 -8.70 -25.02
C GLN A 172 35.50 -9.74 -23.90
N VAL A 173 34.79 -10.86 -24.06
CA VAL A 173 35.10 -12.13 -23.38
C VAL A 173 35.61 -13.07 -24.45
N ASP A 174 36.86 -13.45 -24.26
CA ASP A 174 37.71 -14.15 -25.20
C ASP A 174 37.27 -15.62 -25.39
N ALA A 175 37.46 -16.10 -26.61
CA ALA A 175 37.14 -17.46 -27.01
C ALA A 175 38.26 -18.42 -26.58
N GLY A 176 37.90 -19.50 -25.89
CA GLY A 176 38.77 -20.63 -25.59
C GLY A 176 38.11 -21.93 -26.01
N THR A 177 38.56 -22.45 -27.14
CA THR A 177 38.18 -23.69 -27.83
C THR A 177 38.30 -24.97 -27.01
N GLY A 178 37.40 -25.94 -27.27
CA GLY A 178 37.58 -27.34 -26.90
C GLY A 178 36.40 -28.20 -27.35
N ALA A 179 36.55 -28.85 -28.49
CA ALA A 179 35.61 -29.81 -29.07
C ALA A 179 35.53 -31.11 -28.25
N GLU A 180 34.38 -31.81 -28.27
CA GLU A 180 34.26 -33.13 -28.90
C GLU A 180 32.87 -33.79 -28.68
N THR A 181 32.28 -34.16 -29.81
CA THR A 181 31.52 -35.39 -30.11
C THR A 181 30.26 -35.75 -29.31
N ALA A 182 29.13 -35.64 -30.00
CA ALA A 182 28.02 -36.60 -29.93
C ALA A 182 28.46 -38.00 -30.42
N PRO A 183 27.63 -39.02 -30.19
CA PRO A 183 26.90 -39.51 -31.36
C PRO A 183 25.41 -39.74 -31.12
N ALA A 184 24.70 -39.69 -32.25
CA ALA A 184 23.30 -40.01 -32.42
C ALA A 184 23.05 -41.53 -32.36
N ASP A 185 21.83 -41.92 -32.01
CA ASP A 185 21.20 -43.08 -32.63
C ASP A 185 19.68 -42.87 -32.77
N THR A 186 19.22 -43.06 -33.99
CA THR A 186 17.83 -43.13 -34.44
C THR A 186 17.33 -44.56 -34.36
N GLN A 187 16.08 -44.80 -33.93
CA GLN A 187 15.10 -45.59 -34.71
C GLN A 187 13.73 -45.71 -34.02
N ASP A 188 12.71 -45.45 -34.85
CA ASP A 188 11.44 -46.14 -35.05
C ASP A 188 10.63 -46.76 -33.89
N GLY A 189 9.34 -46.40 -33.89
CA GLY A 189 8.29 -47.41 -34.00
C GLY A 189 7.54 -47.82 -32.73
N THR A 190 6.21 -47.66 -32.84
CA THR A 190 5.17 -48.52 -32.23
C THR A 190 4.48 -47.97 -30.97
N ALA A 191 3.25 -47.51 -31.15
CA ALA A 191 2.25 -47.43 -30.10
C ALA A 191 1.76 -48.84 -29.71
N PRO A 192 1.39 -49.06 -28.45
CA PRO A 192 0.02 -49.52 -28.23
C PRO A 192 -0.67 -48.78 -27.09
N ALA A 193 -1.98 -48.59 -27.26
CA ALA A 193 -2.90 -48.14 -26.24
C ALA A 193 -3.27 -49.30 -25.30
N VAL A 194 -3.27 -49.07 -23.97
CA VAL A 194 -4.25 -49.67 -23.03
C VAL A 194 -4.45 -48.73 -21.83
N SER A 195 -5.73 -48.47 -21.58
CA SER A 195 -6.45 -47.87 -20.45
C SER A 195 -5.86 -47.94 -19.02
N GLY A 196 -6.22 -46.95 -18.19
CA GLY A 196 -6.49 -47.19 -16.77
C GLY A 196 -6.30 -46.01 -15.80
N GLU A 197 -7.40 -45.27 -15.58
CA GLU A 197 -7.75 -44.54 -14.35
C GLU A 197 -7.06 -43.20 -13.99
N PRO A 198 -7.83 -42.25 -13.40
CA PRO A 198 -7.38 -40.89 -13.18
C PRO A 198 -6.42 -40.83 -11.99
N GLU A 199 -5.29 -40.15 -12.17
CA GLU A 199 -4.45 -39.75 -11.05
C GLU A 199 -5.27 -38.84 -10.13
N SER A 200 -5.76 -39.47 -9.06
CA SER A 200 -6.23 -38.86 -7.83
C SER A 200 -5.27 -37.74 -7.45
N THR A 201 -5.76 -36.51 -7.59
CA THR A 201 -5.20 -35.33 -6.93
C THR A 201 -5.24 -35.60 -5.43
N ALA A 202 -4.14 -36.15 -4.91
CA ALA A 202 -3.88 -36.16 -3.49
C ALA A 202 -3.80 -34.70 -3.04
N SER A 203 -4.95 -34.17 -2.62
CA SER A 203 -5.06 -32.92 -1.91
C SER A 203 -4.06 -32.96 -0.75
N GLN A 204 -2.98 -32.20 -0.87
CA GLN A 204 -2.21 -31.82 0.30
C GLN A 204 -3.14 -30.94 1.12
N SER A 205 -3.85 -31.54 2.08
CA SER A 205 -4.58 -30.79 3.08
C SER A 205 -3.55 -30.07 3.95
N PHE A 206 -3.19 -28.85 3.54
CA PHE A 206 -2.54 -27.92 4.44
C PHE A 206 -3.52 -27.70 5.59
N SER A 207 -3.26 -28.31 6.75
CA SER A 207 -4.10 -28.05 7.92
C SER A 207 -3.95 -26.58 8.28
N ARG A 208 -5.02 -25.81 8.12
CA ARG A 208 -5.02 -24.39 8.43
C ARG A 208 -5.01 -24.28 9.96
N THR A 209 -3.99 -23.66 10.54
CA THR A 209 -3.89 -23.45 11.98
C THR A 209 -4.43 -22.09 12.35
N ALA A 210 -5.15 -22.00 13.47
CA ALA A 210 -5.62 -20.72 14.00
C ALA A 210 -5.35 -20.60 15.50
N VAL A 211 -5.25 -19.37 15.99
CA VAL A 211 -5.13 -19.08 17.42
C VAL A 211 -6.21 -18.08 17.83
N VAL A 212 -6.89 -18.38 18.94
CA VAL A 212 -7.85 -17.46 19.56
C VAL A 212 -7.24 -16.86 20.81
N VAL A 213 -7.21 -15.53 20.88
CA VAL A 213 -6.67 -14.77 22.02
C VAL A 213 -7.77 -13.91 22.64
N VAL A 214 -7.95 -13.98 23.95
CA VAL A 214 -8.93 -13.20 24.71
C VAL A 214 -8.19 -12.16 25.54
N ALA A 215 -8.45 -10.88 25.26
CA ALA A 215 -7.94 -9.75 26.03
C ALA A 215 -8.99 -9.34 27.07
N SER A 216 -8.79 -9.76 28.33
CA SER A 216 -9.69 -9.43 29.43
C SER A 216 -8.99 -9.65 30.77
N THR A 217 -8.69 -8.58 31.49
CA THR A 217 -8.14 -8.64 32.85
C THR A 217 -9.05 -9.44 33.80
N GLY A 218 -10.36 -9.24 33.71
CA GLY A 218 -11.33 -9.94 34.56
C GLY A 218 -11.34 -11.45 34.32
N THR A 219 -11.23 -11.87 33.07
CA THR A 219 -11.17 -13.29 32.70
C THR A 219 -9.84 -13.92 33.07
N ALA A 220 -8.72 -13.23 32.81
CA ALA A 220 -7.40 -13.68 33.22
C ALA A 220 -7.29 -13.87 34.75
N ALA A 221 -7.97 -13.03 35.53
CA ALA A 221 -8.06 -13.14 36.98
C ALA A 221 -9.13 -14.14 37.49
N GLY A 222 -9.88 -14.80 36.60
CA GLY A 222 -10.95 -15.74 36.97
C GLY A 222 -12.21 -15.08 37.57
N THR A 223 -12.29 -13.75 37.58
CA THR A 223 -13.42 -12.99 38.12
C THR A 223 -14.59 -12.83 37.14
N ARG A 224 -14.37 -13.21 35.87
CA ARG A 224 -15.37 -13.13 34.80
C ARG A 224 -15.23 -14.33 33.87
N THR A 225 -16.33 -15.05 33.65
CA THR A 225 -16.37 -16.12 32.65
C THR A 225 -16.28 -15.53 31.24
N ASP A 226 -15.39 -16.07 30.41
CA ASP A 226 -15.36 -15.73 29.00
C ASP A 226 -16.51 -16.41 28.25
N THR A 227 -17.23 -15.61 27.46
CA THR A 227 -18.36 -16.04 26.64
C THR A 227 -18.07 -15.91 25.14
N THR A 228 -16.88 -15.46 24.78
CA THR A 228 -16.47 -15.13 23.41
C THR A 228 -15.43 -16.08 22.85
N GLY A 229 -14.39 -16.41 23.62
CA GLY A 229 -13.32 -17.30 23.20
C GLY A 229 -13.79 -18.69 22.80
N PRO A 230 -14.59 -19.41 23.62
CA PRO A 230 -15.11 -20.73 23.25
C PRO A 230 -15.90 -20.71 21.94
N VAL A 231 -16.74 -19.68 21.73
CA VAL A 231 -17.53 -19.51 20.51
C VAL A 231 -16.64 -19.35 19.27
N LEU A 232 -15.54 -18.60 19.39
CA LEU A 232 -14.57 -18.43 18.32
C LEU A 232 -13.81 -19.72 18.01
N VAL A 233 -13.46 -20.49 19.04
CA VAL A 233 -12.79 -21.79 18.86
C VAL A 233 -13.72 -22.77 18.15
N ASP A 234 -14.98 -22.88 18.58
CA ASP A 234 -15.96 -23.76 17.95
C ASP A 234 -16.20 -23.37 16.49
N TRP A 235 -16.36 -22.07 16.21
CA TRP A 235 -16.56 -21.57 14.85
C TRP A 235 -15.35 -21.85 13.96
N LEU A 236 -14.12 -21.53 14.39
CA LEU A 236 -12.92 -21.80 13.60
C LEU A 236 -12.70 -23.30 13.38
N THR A 237 -13.00 -24.13 14.38
CA THR A 237 -12.95 -25.59 14.23
C THR A 237 -13.94 -26.07 13.16
N ALA A 238 -15.16 -25.52 13.14
CA ALA A 238 -16.15 -25.81 12.12
C ALA A 238 -15.73 -25.35 10.70
N GLN A 239 -14.88 -24.32 10.61
CA GLN A 239 -14.26 -23.86 9.35
C GLN A 239 -13.01 -24.69 8.96
N GLY A 240 -12.74 -25.80 9.67
CA GLY A 240 -11.65 -26.72 9.35
C GLY A 240 -10.28 -26.32 9.88
N PHE A 241 -10.20 -25.38 10.82
CA PHE A 241 -8.93 -25.02 11.45
C PHE A 241 -8.56 -25.97 12.58
N SER A 242 -7.27 -26.24 12.74
CA SER A 242 -6.71 -26.70 14.00
C SER A 242 -6.48 -25.49 14.91
N VAL A 243 -7.26 -25.37 15.99
CA VAL A 243 -7.30 -24.15 16.81
C VAL A 243 -6.53 -24.32 18.12
N ARG A 244 -5.61 -23.40 18.41
CA ARG A 244 -5.00 -23.22 19.74
C ARG A 244 -5.75 -22.12 20.49
N GLY A 245 -6.33 -22.45 21.64
CA GLY A 245 -6.99 -21.47 22.51
C GLY A 245 -8.34 -21.94 23.06
N PRO A 246 -9.13 -21.04 23.67
CA PRO A 246 -8.84 -19.62 23.81
C PRO A 246 -7.69 -19.37 24.79
N LEU A 247 -6.68 -18.60 24.37
CA LEU A 247 -5.60 -18.15 25.22
C LEU A 247 -6.02 -16.83 25.88
N VAL A 248 -6.15 -16.82 27.21
CA VAL A 248 -6.63 -15.64 27.94
C VAL A 248 -5.46 -14.85 28.51
N TYR A 249 -5.42 -13.56 28.18
CA TYR A 249 -4.44 -12.61 28.69
C TYR A 249 -5.13 -11.41 29.32
N ALA A 250 -4.53 -10.87 30.39
CA ALA A 250 -4.94 -9.58 30.91
C ALA A 250 -4.67 -8.48 29.88
N ASP A 251 -5.43 -7.39 29.93
CA ASP A 251 -5.33 -6.33 28.91
C ASP A 251 -3.91 -5.75 28.81
N ALA A 252 -3.23 -5.58 29.95
CA ALA A 252 -1.83 -5.11 30.00
C ALA A 252 -0.81 -6.11 29.42
N ALA A 253 -1.18 -7.38 29.28
CA ALA A 253 -0.32 -8.45 28.78
C ALA A 253 -0.63 -8.85 27.33
N ILE A 254 -1.55 -8.15 26.65
CA ILE A 254 -2.01 -8.55 25.32
C ILE A 254 -0.91 -8.56 24.26
N ALA A 255 0.09 -7.68 24.37
CA ALA A 255 1.25 -7.68 23.48
C ALA A 255 2.06 -8.99 23.59
N ALA A 256 2.26 -9.50 24.81
CA ALA A 256 2.91 -10.79 25.04
C ALA A 256 2.03 -11.94 24.52
N GLY A 257 0.70 -11.85 24.70
CA GLY A 257 -0.23 -12.84 24.17
C GLY A 257 -0.25 -12.92 22.64
N LEU A 258 -0.13 -11.78 21.96
CA LEU A 258 0.02 -11.74 20.50
C LEU A 258 1.35 -12.33 20.04
N ALA A 259 2.46 -12.02 20.72
CA ALA A 259 3.75 -12.63 20.42
C ALA A 259 3.73 -14.16 20.59
N ASP A 260 3.11 -14.66 21.67
CA ASP A 260 2.90 -16.10 21.90
C ASP A 260 2.02 -16.72 20.80
N ALA A 261 0.92 -16.07 20.42
CA ALA A 261 0.04 -16.55 19.37
C ALA A 261 0.75 -16.66 18.01
N LEU A 262 1.65 -15.71 17.70
CA LEU A 262 2.40 -15.68 16.45
C LEU A 262 3.62 -16.61 16.42
N SER A 263 4.05 -17.15 17.57
CA SER A 263 5.28 -17.94 17.68
C SER A 263 5.35 -19.17 16.75
N ALA A 264 4.20 -19.78 16.46
CA ALA A 264 4.08 -20.93 15.56
C ALA A 264 3.67 -20.55 14.12
N ALA A 265 3.66 -19.24 13.79
CA ALA A 265 3.23 -18.70 12.51
C ALA A 265 1.90 -19.30 11.99
N PRO A 266 0.80 -19.23 12.77
CA PRO A 266 -0.48 -19.79 12.37
C PRO A 266 -1.02 -19.09 11.11
N ALA A 267 -1.96 -19.72 10.40
CA ALA A 267 -2.61 -19.06 9.27
C ALA A 267 -3.47 -17.85 9.71
N LEU A 268 -4.10 -17.96 10.88
CA LEU A 268 -5.02 -16.94 11.41
C LEU A 268 -4.85 -16.74 12.92
N VAL A 269 -4.87 -15.49 13.38
CA VAL A 269 -5.03 -15.11 14.78
C VAL A 269 -6.28 -14.25 14.91
N VAL A 270 -7.21 -14.65 15.76
CA VAL A 270 -8.38 -13.84 16.10
C VAL A 270 -8.27 -13.43 17.57
N THR A 271 -8.29 -12.13 17.82
CA THR A 271 -8.39 -11.61 19.19
C THR A 271 -9.83 -11.19 19.49
N THR A 272 -10.24 -11.27 20.76
CA THR A 272 -11.51 -10.70 21.24
C THR A 272 -11.28 -9.90 22.52
N GLY A 273 -11.86 -8.70 22.60
CA GLY A 273 -11.71 -7.80 23.75
C GLY A 273 -10.57 -6.80 23.61
N GLY A 274 -10.55 -5.81 24.51
CA GLY A 274 -9.53 -4.76 24.56
C GLY A 274 -9.53 -3.80 23.36
N THR A 275 -10.62 -3.69 22.60
CA THR A 275 -10.72 -2.83 21.40
C THR A 275 -11.54 -1.55 21.61
N GLY A 276 -12.10 -1.32 22.80
CA GLY A 276 -12.94 -0.15 23.08
C GLY A 276 -12.12 1.12 23.32
N ALA A 277 -12.77 2.15 23.88
CA ALA A 277 -12.13 3.43 24.21
C ALA A 277 -11.61 3.51 25.65
N SER A 278 -11.64 2.41 26.42
CA SER A 278 -11.10 2.41 27.78
C SER A 278 -9.58 2.65 27.76
N PRO A 279 -8.99 3.33 28.75
CA PRO A 279 -7.54 3.46 28.87
C PRO A 279 -6.78 2.12 28.95
N THR A 280 -7.48 1.05 29.33
CA THR A 280 -6.92 -0.30 29.39
C THR A 280 -7.06 -1.09 28.09
N ASP A 281 -7.89 -0.63 27.15
CA ASP A 281 -8.10 -1.30 25.87
C ASP A 281 -6.84 -1.07 25.00
N ALA A 282 -5.95 -2.05 24.94
CA ALA A 282 -4.66 -1.94 24.23
C ALA A 282 -4.49 -2.93 23.07
N THR A 283 -5.52 -3.74 22.77
CA THR A 283 -5.45 -4.76 21.72
C THR A 283 -5.12 -4.18 20.34
N PRO A 284 -5.71 -3.05 19.90
CA PRO A 284 -5.36 -2.46 18.61
C PRO A 284 -3.91 -1.97 18.52
N GLU A 285 -3.40 -1.32 19.57
CA GLU A 285 -2.02 -0.86 19.65
C GLU A 285 -1.04 -2.03 19.59
N ALA A 286 -1.29 -3.06 20.39
CA ALA A 286 -0.47 -4.27 20.43
C ALA A 286 -0.50 -5.04 19.11
N THR A 287 -1.67 -5.07 18.44
CA THR A 287 -1.81 -5.71 17.13
C THR A 287 -1.05 -4.92 16.08
N ARG A 288 -1.23 -3.60 15.99
CA ARG A 288 -0.54 -2.77 15.00
C ARG A 288 0.99 -2.87 15.11
N ALA A 289 1.52 -3.03 16.33
CA ALA A 289 2.95 -3.20 16.55
C ALA A 289 3.55 -4.48 15.92
N VAL A 290 2.73 -5.48 15.59
CA VAL A 290 3.18 -6.75 14.99
C VAL A 290 2.77 -6.91 13.51
N LEU A 291 2.00 -5.98 12.96
CA LEU A 291 1.55 -6.05 11.56
C LEU A 291 2.60 -5.47 10.61
N ASP A 292 2.87 -6.17 9.50
CA ASP A 292 3.61 -5.64 8.35
C ASP A 292 2.70 -4.83 7.43
N ARG A 293 1.42 -5.20 7.36
CA ARG A 293 0.43 -4.57 6.48
C ARG A 293 -0.96 -4.62 7.08
N GLU A 294 -1.62 -3.47 7.18
CA GLU A 294 -3.01 -3.39 7.62
C GLU A 294 -3.99 -3.76 6.49
N LEU A 295 -5.13 -4.33 6.88
CA LEU A 295 -6.29 -4.65 6.05
C LEU A 295 -7.49 -3.82 6.52
N PRO A 296 -7.48 -2.49 6.31
CA PRO A 296 -8.47 -1.58 6.89
C PRO A 296 -9.91 -1.93 6.47
N GLY A 297 -10.12 -2.42 5.25
CA GLY A 297 -11.44 -2.82 4.75
C GLY A 297 -12.09 -3.94 5.58
N VAL A 298 -11.31 -4.88 6.12
CA VAL A 298 -11.85 -5.95 7.00
C VAL A 298 -12.29 -5.36 8.34
N ALA A 299 -11.45 -4.51 8.94
CA ALA A 299 -11.78 -3.85 10.20
C ALA A 299 -13.01 -2.92 10.07
N ASP A 300 -13.11 -2.19 8.95
CA ASP A 300 -14.25 -1.33 8.64
C ASP A 300 -15.52 -2.14 8.41
N ALA A 301 -15.47 -3.25 7.67
CA ALA A 301 -16.63 -4.11 7.45
C ALA A 301 -17.19 -4.68 8.77
N ILE A 302 -16.31 -5.09 9.69
CA ILE A 302 -16.70 -5.55 11.04
C ILE A 302 -17.41 -4.42 11.81
N ARG A 303 -16.82 -3.20 11.81
CA ARG A 303 -17.44 -2.03 12.45
C ARG A 303 -18.80 -1.70 11.84
N GLN A 304 -18.87 -1.58 10.51
CA GLN A 304 -20.08 -1.19 9.78
C GLN A 304 -21.23 -2.15 10.09
N ARG A 305 -20.96 -3.46 10.09
CA ARG A 305 -21.96 -4.47 10.41
C ARG A 305 -22.47 -4.38 11.83
N GLY A 306 -21.57 -4.14 12.79
CA GLY A 306 -21.96 -3.89 14.18
C GLY A 306 -22.80 -2.61 14.31
N THR A 307 -22.39 -1.51 13.66
CA THR A 307 -23.09 -0.22 13.74
C THR A 307 -24.48 -0.23 13.13
N ALA A 308 -24.75 -1.13 12.17
CA ALA A 308 -26.08 -1.30 11.60
C ALA A 308 -27.12 -1.73 12.66
N LYS A 309 -26.69 -2.37 13.75
CA LYS A 309 -27.56 -2.81 14.86
C LYS A 309 -27.33 -2.02 16.15
N PHE A 310 -26.09 -1.64 16.41
CA PHE A 310 -25.67 -1.04 17.67
C PHE A 310 -24.71 0.13 17.43
N PRO A 311 -25.16 1.39 17.53
CA PRO A 311 -24.35 2.56 17.18
C PRO A 311 -22.99 2.64 17.89
N LEU A 312 -22.89 2.17 19.14
CA LEU A 312 -21.63 2.19 19.91
C LEU A 312 -20.57 1.23 19.36
N ALA A 313 -20.90 0.32 18.44
CA ALA A 313 -19.91 -0.49 17.73
C ALA A 313 -18.91 0.38 16.94
N ALA A 314 -19.28 1.62 16.60
CA ALA A 314 -18.40 2.61 15.95
C ALA A 314 -17.17 2.96 16.81
N LEU A 315 -17.25 2.78 18.13
CA LEU A 315 -16.15 3.06 19.06
C LEU A 315 -15.07 1.96 19.08
N SER A 316 -15.31 0.82 18.42
CA SER A 316 -14.30 -0.24 18.33
C SER A 316 -13.12 0.22 17.49
N ARG A 317 -11.93 0.25 18.09
CA ARG A 317 -10.66 0.59 17.46
C ARG A 317 -9.93 -0.62 16.88
N GLY A 318 -10.56 -1.80 16.88
CA GLY A 318 -9.97 -3.04 16.39
C GLY A 318 -9.39 -2.90 14.97
N VAL A 319 -8.25 -3.52 14.74
CA VAL A 319 -7.57 -3.57 13.44
C VAL A 319 -7.56 -4.98 12.88
N ALA A 320 -7.27 -5.09 11.59
CA ALA A 320 -6.99 -6.34 10.90
C ALA A 320 -5.78 -6.15 10.01
N GLY A 321 -5.00 -7.20 9.77
CA GLY A 321 -3.79 -7.10 8.96
C GLY A 321 -3.03 -8.41 8.81
N LEU A 322 -1.82 -8.30 8.26
CA LEU A 322 -0.88 -9.40 8.10
C LEU A 322 0.36 -9.18 8.96
N ALA A 323 0.80 -10.25 9.63
CA ALA A 323 2.10 -10.40 10.27
C ALA A 323 2.79 -11.60 9.61
N GLY A 324 3.71 -11.33 8.69
CA GLY A 324 4.28 -12.30 7.76
C GLY A 324 3.19 -12.96 6.91
N ARG A 325 2.99 -14.27 7.13
CA ARG A 325 1.95 -15.08 6.47
C ARG A 325 0.72 -15.31 7.35
N THR A 326 0.67 -14.69 8.52
CA THR A 326 -0.45 -14.81 9.45
C THR A 326 -1.41 -13.65 9.27
N VAL A 327 -2.70 -13.96 9.09
CA VAL A 327 -3.77 -12.96 9.18
C VAL A 327 -4.07 -12.72 10.66
N VAL A 328 -4.15 -11.46 11.09
CA VAL A 328 -4.54 -11.09 12.45
C VAL A 328 -5.79 -10.22 12.39
N VAL A 329 -6.82 -10.54 13.18
CA VAL A 329 -8.08 -9.77 13.23
C VAL A 329 -8.49 -9.54 14.67
N ASN A 330 -8.76 -8.27 15.03
CA ASN A 330 -9.35 -7.93 16.31
C ASN A 330 -10.88 -7.86 16.25
N LEU A 331 -11.54 -8.58 17.15
CA LEU A 331 -12.98 -8.52 17.35
C LEU A 331 -13.34 -7.83 18.67
N PRO A 332 -14.53 -7.20 18.76
CA PRO A 332 -15.02 -6.64 20.01
C PRO A 332 -15.21 -7.71 21.09
N GLY A 333 -15.04 -7.35 22.36
CA GLY A 333 -15.20 -8.26 23.49
C GLY A 333 -16.64 -8.63 23.88
N SER A 334 -17.64 -8.28 23.05
CA SER A 334 -19.04 -8.60 23.29
C SER A 334 -19.48 -9.78 22.42
N PRO A 335 -20.37 -10.68 22.90
CA PRO A 335 -20.87 -11.81 22.10
C PRO A 335 -21.50 -11.37 20.76
N GLY A 336 -22.21 -10.24 20.76
CA GLY A 336 -22.78 -9.66 19.54
C GLY A 336 -21.70 -9.19 18.56
N GLY A 337 -20.67 -8.50 19.04
CA GLY A 337 -19.55 -8.04 18.21
C GLY A 337 -18.74 -9.19 17.62
N VAL A 338 -18.54 -10.26 18.38
CA VAL A 338 -17.91 -11.50 17.88
C VAL A 338 -18.76 -12.13 16.80
N LYS A 339 -20.09 -12.27 17.01
CA LYS A 339 -21.01 -12.82 16.01
C LYS A 339 -21.01 -12.01 14.70
N ASP A 340 -21.04 -10.68 14.82
CA ASP A 340 -20.99 -9.81 13.64
C ASP A 340 -19.66 -9.95 12.91
N GLY A 341 -18.54 -10.02 13.65
CA GLY A 341 -17.20 -10.25 13.11
C GLY A 341 -17.04 -11.58 12.40
N MET A 342 -17.46 -12.70 13.02
CA MET A 342 -17.41 -14.03 12.40
C MET A 342 -18.10 -14.05 11.05
N ALA A 343 -19.31 -13.49 10.94
CA ALA A 343 -20.03 -13.52 9.68
C ALA A 343 -19.63 -12.39 8.70
N VAL A 344 -18.68 -11.51 9.04
CA VAL A 344 -17.89 -10.74 8.05
C VAL A 344 -16.73 -11.58 7.53
N LEU A 345 -16.03 -12.29 8.42
CA LEU A 345 -14.84 -13.06 8.08
C LEU A 345 -15.17 -14.32 7.29
N GLU A 346 -16.25 -15.02 7.62
CA GLU A 346 -16.65 -16.31 7.03
C GLU A 346 -16.56 -16.36 5.50
N PRO A 347 -17.17 -15.43 4.72
CA PRO A 347 -17.04 -15.44 3.26
C PRO A 347 -15.67 -15.00 2.73
N LEU A 348 -14.81 -14.41 3.57
CA LEU A 348 -13.52 -13.85 3.18
C LEU A 348 -12.34 -14.79 3.48
N LEU A 349 -12.48 -15.66 4.48
CA LEU A 349 -11.36 -16.42 5.05
C LEU A 349 -10.59 -17.25 4.01
N ASP A 350 -11.30 -18.01 3.17
CA ASP A 350 -10.67 -18.89 2.19
C ASP A 350 -9.82 -18.11 1.20
N HIS A 351 -10.40 -17.06 0.62
CA HIS A 351 -9.73 -16.21 -0.35
C HIS A 351 -8.55 -15.46 0.28
N LEU A 352 -8.77 -14.89 1.47
CA LEU A 352 -7.74 -14.14 2.18
C LEU A 352 -6.53 -15.02 2.51
N LEU A 353 -6.76 -16.24 3.02
CA LEU A 353 -5.67 -17.16 3.34
C LEU A 353 -4.97 -17.69 2.09
N ALA A 354 -5.70 -17.94 1.00
CA ALA A 354 -5.11 -18.36 -0.27
C ALA A 354 -4.17 -17.28 -0.84
N GLN A 355 -4.62 -16.01 -0.86
CA GLN A 355 -3.79 -14.87 -1.28
C GLN A 355 -2.53 -14.72 -0.43
N VAL A 356 -2.66 -14.79 0.91
CA VAL A 356 -1.52 -14.69 1.83
C VAL A 356 -0.56 -15.87 1.66
N ALA A 357 -1.07 -17.04 1.30
CA ALA A 357 -0.24 -18.20 1.02
C ALA A 357 0.59 -18.09 -0.27
N GLY A 358 0.30 -17.09 -1.13
CA GLY A 358 0.89 -16.92 -2.45
C GLY A 358 0.14 -17.66 -3.56
N GLY A 359 -1.05 -18.20 -3.26
CA GLY A 359 -1.88 -18.94 -4.19
C GLY A 359 -3.21 -18.23 -4.39
N GLY A 360 -3.26 -17.31 -5.35
CA GLY A 360 -4.53 -16.69 -5.75
C GLY A 360 -4.35 -16.06 -7.11
N ASN A 361 -4.91 -16.68 -8.15
CA ASN A 361 -5.14 -15.97 -9.41
C ASN A 361 -6.07 -14.79 -9.08
N HIS A 362 -5.70 -13.60 -9.54
CA HIS A 362 -6.55 -12.43 -9.49
C HIS A 362 -7.69 -12.64 -10.51
N GLU A 363 -8.81 -13.21 -10.08
CA GLU A 363 -10.10 -13.04 -10.76
C GLU A 363 -10.85 -11.84 -10.18
#